data_AF-A0A5A8EEN0-F1
#
_entry.id   AF-A0A5A8EEN0-F1
#
_cell.length_a   1.000
_cell.length_b   1.000
_cell.length_c   1.000
_cell.angle_alpha   90.00
_cell.angle_beta   90.00
_cell.angle_gamma   90.00
#
_symmetry.space_group_name_H-M   'P 1'
#
loop_
_entity.id
_entity.type
_entity.pdbx_description
1 polymer ?
#
loop_
_entity_poly.entity_id
_entity_poly.type
_entity_poly.pdbx_seq_one_letter_code
_entity_poly.pdbx_strand_id
1 'polypeptide(L)'
;MAHRRSSASLRFLQLALGLVLLARSAPAVRRQVRQLRDPAARANAASTAEEQDVAPLGGVVRRVFVDAQVVQWDYFPGGFDFVSGVPGENSSHARQLTEFDPPRRMGSRFLKLRFVRFRDAEFRERWPDEPALGLLGFLFHAEVGDRVLFTLRNSAPVAVSAHPHGLKYTKGNEGLPAPGQGPGETADDSIAPGQTFTYTWDAAERSGPTAVDGVSSLGWLIHSHVDEPGDVSAGLVGFVAVTKRGWARPDGSPADVDREFALLWLINDEVKSSVKRQSMAWALSGRGPSAASNVSADEVAAALASASGTMLHAVNGRLFGTLGGIEMVEGERVRWYSAALGDDRDLHTPHWHGGTVLERGARVDTVTLLPATHSTVDMRPDAVGTFLLHCHVDHHMMMGMVANWTVHGCGAEPCAPSEGQLAFERLAATGPAVALPDQSGVAWRELGIGAGAALVVAAAGVLVAARCSERADPLRRRRGCCVTGYAALSQSTAAAEAEEVAEGKAQAGLGGAEVDEDEEDGIHIVLTDEGAAGAAALELGGDEEVPRLLHQLPTP
;
A
#
# COMPACT_ATOMS: atom_id res chain seq x y z
N MET A 1 19.58 -52.86 -79.89
CA MET A 1 19.29 -53.49 -78.59
C MET A 1 19.17 -52.38 -77.56
N ALA A 2 18.03 -51.71 -77.37
CA ALA A 2 16.68 -52.18 -77.02
C ALA A 2 16.57 -52.66 -75.56
N HIS A 3 15.75 -51.93 -74.78
CA HIS A 3 15.25 -52.21 -73.42
C HIS A 3 16.23 -52.43 -72.23
N ARG A 4 16.51 -51.34 -71.49
CA ARG A 4 16.19 -51.17 -70.05
C ARG A 4 16.72 -49.83 -69.52
N ARG A 5 15.80 -48.92 -69.10
CA ARG A 5 15.95 -47.81 -68.09
C ARG A 5 14.79 -46.80 -68.21
N SER A 6 13.55 -47.26 -67.99
CA SER A 6 12.32 -46.47 -68.15
C SER A 6 11.69 -45.99 -66.82
N SER A 7 12.51 -45.70 -65.81
CA SER A 7 12.04 -45.30 -64.46
C SER A 7 12.73 -44.07 -63.87
N ALA A 8 13.78 -43.54 -64.50
CA ALA A 8 14.43 -42.30 -64.06
C ALA A 8 13.70 -41.03 -64.56
N SER A 9 13.12 -41.08 -65.77
CA SER A 9 12.61 -39.91 -66.48
C SER A 9 11.36 -39.28 -65.85
N LEU A 10 10.51 -40.05 -65.16
CA LEU A 10 9.31 -39.53 -64.49
C LEU A 10 9.62 -38.80 -63.17
N ARG A 11 10.67 -39.22 -62.44
CA ARG A 11 11.03 -38.60 -61.15
C ARG A 11 11.67 -37.22 -61.32
N PHE A 12 12.42 -36.99 -62.40
CA PHE A 12 12.96 -35.67 -62.72
C PHE A 12 11.86 -34.65 -63.09
N LEU A 13 10.79 -35.08 -63.75
CA LEU A 13 9.71 -34.17 -64.14
C LEU A 13 8.88 -33.67 -62.94
N GLN A 14 8.69 -34.51 -61.91
CA GLN A 14 8.00 -34.11 -60.67
C GLN A 14 8.85 -33.18 -59.80
N LEU A 15 10.17 -33.38 -59.70
CA LEU A 15 11.06 -32.45 -58.98
C LEU A 15 11.15 -31.08 -59.68
N ALA A 16 11.20 -31.05 -61.02
CA ALA A 16 11.26 -29.81 -61.78
C ALA A 16 10.00 -28.94 -61.58
N LEU A 17 8.80 -29.55 -61.53
CA LEU A 17 7.56 -28.82 -61.31
C LEU A 17 7.45 -28.26 -59.88
N GLY A 18 7.98 -28.98 -58.88
CA GLY A 18 8.05 -28.51 -57.49
C GLY A 18 8.95 -27.28 -57.30
N LEU A 19 10.13 -27.25 -57.95
CA LEU A 19 11.02 -26.08 -57.87
C LEU A 19 10.44 -24.82 -58.53
N VAL A 20 9.69 -24.95 -59.63
CA VAL A 20 9.08 -23.80 -60.32
C VAL A 20 7.96 -23.16 -59.49
N LEU A 21 7.23 -23.94 -58.70
CA LEU A 21 6.22 -23.42 -57.77
C LEU A 21 6.84 -22.71 -56.56
N LEU A 22 7.96 -23.20 -56.02
CA LEU A 22 8.71 -22.54 -54.94
C LEU A 22 9.45 -21.26 -55.40
N ALA A 23 9.84 -21.18 -56.68
CA ALA A 23 10.49 -19.98 -57.23
C ALA A 23 9.54 -18.78 -57.38
N ARG A 24 8.24 -19.02 -57.58
CA ARG A 24 7.24 -17.94 -57.79
C ARG A 24 6.74 -17.26 -56.51
N SER A 25 6.86 -17.90 -55.35
CA SER A 25 6.48 -17.33 -54.04
C SER A 25 7.63 -16.58 -53.33
N ALA A 26 8.87 -16.72 -53.81
CA ALA A 26 10.06 -16.10 -53.22
C ALA A 26 10.00 -14.56 -53.06
N PRO A 27 9.41 -13.75 -53.97
CA PRO A 27 9.33 -12.29 -53.78
C PRO A 27 8.37 -11.86 -52.67
N ALA A 28 7.25 -12.58 -52.51
CA ALA A 28 6.23 -12.27 -51.51
C ALA A 28 6.71 -12.65 -50.10
N VAL A 29 7.25 -13.86 -49.94
CA VAL A 29 7.81 -14.33 -48.66
C VAL A 29 9.02 -13.48 -48.23
N ARG A 30 9.89 -13.07 -49.18
CA ARG A 30 10.98 -12.13 -48.86
C ARG A 30 10.49 -10.72 -48.50
N ARG A 31 9.34 -10.26 -49.00
CA ARG A 31 8.73 -9.00 -48.54
C ARG A 31 8.22 -9.11 -47.10
N GLN A 32 7.48 -10.17 -46.76
CA GLN A 32 7.01 -10.42 -45.39
C GLN A 32 8.18 -10.57 -44.40
N VAL A 33 9.21 -11.36 -44.71
CA VAL A 33 10.38 -11.55 -43.84
C VAL A 33 11.21 -10.26 -43.70
N ARG A 34 11.19 -9.36 -44.70
CA ARG A 34 11.87 -8.06 -44.62
C ARG A 34 11.07 -7.03 -43.83
N GLN A 35 9.73 -7.04 -43.92
CA GLN A 35 8.84 -6.25 -43.05
C GLN A 35 8.96 -6.69 -41.58
N LEU A 36 9.07 -7.99 -41.29
CA LEU A 36 9.26 -8.51 -39.92
C LEU A 36 10.63 -8.19 -39.29
N ARG A 37 11.57 -7.63 -40.06
CA ARG A 37 12.91 -7.19 -39.61
C ARG A 37 13.08 -5.66 -39.57
N ASP A 38 12.06 -4.90 -39.93
CA ASP A 38 12.10 -3.44 -39.90
C ASP A 38 11.51 -2.93 -38.57
N PRO A 39 12.27 -2.22 -37.71
CA PRO A 39 11.77 -1.76 -36.42
C PRO A 39 10.56 -0.80 -36.56
N ALA A 40 10.47 -0.04 -37.66
CA ALA A 40 9.30 0.80 -37.93
C ALA A 40 8.03 -0.02 -38.25
N ALA A 41 8.19 -1.21 -38.84
CA ALA A 41 7.06 -2.12 -39.09
C ALA A 41 6.59 -2.86 -37.84
N ARG A 42 7.45 -3.04 -36.82
CA ARG A 42 7.00 -3.51 -35.49
C ARG A 42 6.18 -2.46 -34.75
N ALA A 43 6.59 -1.18 -34.83
CA ALA A 43 5.80 -0.08 -34.28
C ALA A 43 4.41 0.01 -34.95
N ASN A 44 4.34 -0.10 -36.28
CA ASN A 44 3.04 -0.08 -36.99
C ASN A 44 2.21 -1.36 -36.83
N ALA A 45 2.83 -2.54 -36.67
CA ALA A 45 2.08 -3.77 -36.40
C ALA A 45 1.48 -3.78 -34.98
N ALA A 46 2.16 -3.15 -34.02
CA ALA A 46 1.63 -2.91 -32.68
C ALA A 46 0.55 -1.81 -32.65
N SER A 47 0.49 -0.93 -33.65
CA SER A 47 -0.52 0.14 -33.72
C SER A 47 -1.81 -0.23 -34.47
N THR A 48 -1.92 -1.45 -35.03
CA THR A 48 -3.10 -1.89 -35.81
C THR A 48 -3.71 -3.19 -35.32
N ALA A 49 -3.40 -3.62 -34.10
CA ALA A 49 -4.11 -4.68 -33.40
C ALA A 49 -4.88 -4.06 -32.23
N GLU A 50 -6.21 -4.16 -32.28
CA GLU A 50 -7.14 -3.81 -31.20
C GLU A 50 -7.22 -2.34 -30.74
N GLU A 51 -7.38 -1.43 -31.71
CA GLU A 51 -8.37 -0.35 -31.56
C GLU A 51 -9.79 -0.89 -31.84
N GLN A 52 -10.16 -1.99 -31.17
CA GLN A 52 -11.55 -2.46 -31.19
C GLN A 52 -12.43 -1.51 -30.40
N ASP A 53 -13.71 -1.44 -30.76
CA ASP A 53 -14.74 -0.67 -30.07
C ASP A 53 -15.11 -1.37 -28.75
N VAL A 54 -14.22 -1.26 -27.75
CA VAL A 54 -14.33 -1.98 -26.47
C VAL A 54 -15.39 -1.30 -25.59
N ALA A 55 -16.66 -1.56 -25.91
CA ALA A 55 -17.82 -0.91 -25.30
C ALA A 55 -17.76 -0.91 -23.76
N PRO A 56 -18.05 0.22 -23.07
CA PRO A 56 -17.99 0.30 -21.61
C PRO A 56 -19.13 -0.48 -20.93
N LEU A 57 -18.98 -0.82 -19.65
CA LEU A 57 -20.02 -1.49 -18.83
C LEU A 57 -21.09 -0.49 -18.31
N GLY A 58 -21.50 0.45 -19.16
CA GLY A 58 -22.40 1.55 -18.80
C GLY A 58 -21.75 2.72 -18.05
N GLY A 59 -20.41 2.76 -17.97
CA GLY A 59 -19.61 3.94 -17.63
C GLY A 59 -18.84 4.46 -18.85
N VAL A 60 -17.58 4.88 -18.67
CA VAL A 60 -16.68 5.34 -19.73
C VAL A 60 -15.46 4.43 -19.91
N VAL A 61 -14.72 4.62 -21.01
CA VAL A 61 -13.44 3.93 -21.24
C VAL A 61 -12.29 4.79 -20.73
N ARG A 62 -11.68 4.37 -19.62
CA ARG A 62 -10.47 4.97 -19.02
C ARG A 62 -9.23 4.41 -19.73
N ARG A 63 -8.45 5.24 -20.41
CA ARG A 63 -7.17 4.83 -21.02
C ARG A 63 -6.02 5.24 -20.10
N VAL A 64 -5.15 4.30 -19.76
CA VAL A 64 -4.04 4.49 -18.81
C VAL A 64 -2.76 3.99 -19.45
N PHE A 65 -1.79 4.88 -19.65
CA PHE A 65 -0.51 4.57 -20.30
C PHE A 65 0.60 4.56 -19.24
N VAL A 66 1.29 3.44 -19.11
CA VAL A 66 2.33 3.23 -18.08
C VAL A 66 3.56 2.58 -18.71
N ASP A 67 4.74 2.97 -18.26
CA ASP A 67 6.01 2.38 -18.67
C ASP A 67 6.80 1.93 -17.45
N ALA A 68 7.21 0.66 -17.43
CA ALA A 68 8.13 0.15 -16.41
C ALA A 68 9.56 0.61 -16.75
N GLN A 69 10.13 1.50 -15.94
CA GLN A 69 11.45 2.11 -16.16
C GLN A 69 12.42 1.81 -15.02
N VAL A 70 13.72 1.70 -15.33
CA VAL A 70 14.78 1.74 -14.31
C VAL A 70 14.91 3.16 -13.79
N VAL A 71 14.94 3.32 -12.47
CA VAL A 71 15.21 4.58 -11.78
C VAL A 71 16.37 4.41 -10.80
N GLN A 72 17.18 5.46 -10.61
CA GLN A 72 18.04 5.57 -9.43
C GLN A 72 17.18 6.07 -8.28
N TRP A 73 16.99 5.24 -7.26
CA TRP A 73 16.20 5.59 -6.09
C TRP A 73 17.11 5.87 -4.90
N ASP A 74 16.71 6.82 -4.06
CA ASP A 74 17.33 7.11 -2.76
C ASP A 74 16.23 7.01 -1.70
N TYR A 75 16.33 6.03 -0.80
CA TYR A 75 15.37 5.86 0.28
C TYR A 75 15.45 6.96 1.34
N PHE A 76 16.59 7.66 1.42
CA PHE A 76 16.89 8.64 2.45
C PHE A 76 17.52 9.91 1.84
N PRO A 77 16.77 10.61 0.95
CA PRO A 77 17.28 11.82 0.31
C PRO A 77 17.56 12.91 1.34
N GLY A 78 18.63 13.67 1.13
CA GLY A 78 19.02 14.77 2.01
C GLY A 78 19.83 14.36 3.25
N GLY A 79 19.84 13.08 3.62
CA GLY A 79 20.72 12.58 4.69
C GLY A 79 20.33 13.04 6.11
N PHE A 80 19.09 13.43 6.34
CA PHE A 80 18.61 13.95 7.64
C PHE A 80 17.46 13.09 8.17
N ASP A 81 17.59 12.62 9.41
CA ASP A 81 16.57 11.84 10.09
C ASP A 81 15.58 12.79 10.76
N PHE A 82 14.40 12.95 10.16
CA PHE A 82 13.37 13.86 10.66
C PHE A 82 12.67 13.33 11.92
N VAL A 83 12.88 12.07 12.30
CA VAL A 83 12.29 11.46 13.51
C VAL A 83 13.14 11.78 14.73
N SER A 84 14.46 11.63 14.62
CA SER A 84 15.41 11.98 15.69
C SER A 84 15.91 13.43 15.64
N GLY A 85 15.66 14.15 14.54
CA GLY A 85 16.04 15.55 14.37
C GLY A 85 17.54 15.80 14.19
N VAL A 86 18.29 14.78 13.74
CA VAL A 86 19.75 14.85 13.55
C VAL A 86 20.19 14.41 12.15
N PRO A 87 21.40 14.79 11.70
CA PRO A 87 22.03 14.20 10.52
C PRO A 87 22.10 12.67 10.63
N GLY A 88 21.88 11.97 9.51
CA GLY A 88 21.76 10.51 9.48
C GLY A 88 23.00 9.76 9.97
N GLU A 89 24.19 10.35 9.87
CA GLU A 89 25.42 9.78 10.44
C GLU A 89 25.43 9.72 11.98
N ASN A 90 24.59 10.54 12.62
CA ASN A 90 24.42 10.61 14.08
C ASN A 90 23.20 9.82 14.59
N SER A 91 22.29 9.38 13.70
CA SER A 91 21.20 8.46 14.04
C SER A 91 21.67 7.02 13.86
N SER A 92 21.64 6.22 14.93
CA SER A 92 22.17 4.85 14.94
C SER A 92 21.49 3.95 13.89
N HIS A 93 20.16 4.02 13.83
CA HIS A 93 19.36 3.22 12.89
C HIS A 93 19.47 3.74 11.46
N ALA A 94 19.44 5.07 11.25
CA ALA A 94 19.63 5.63 9.93
C ALA A 94 21.02 5.26 9.37
N ARG A 95 22.09 5.40 10.16
CA ARG A 95 23.44 5.00 9.76
C ARG A 95 23.53 3.52 9.38
N GLN A 96 22.89 2.61 10.11
CA GLN A 96 22.90 1.17 9.82
C GLN A 96 22.42 0.83 8.40
N LEU A 97 21.43 1.57 7.89
CA LEU A 97 20.85 1.40 6.55
C LEU A 97 21.53 2.27 5.47
N THR A 98 22.01 3.46 5.84
CA THR A 98 22.39 4.52 4.89
C THR A 98 23.90 4.62 4.63
N GLU A 99 24.73 4.13 5.56
CA GLU A 99 26.19 4.05 5.41
C GLU A 99 26.58 3.25 4.16
N PHE A 100 27.50 3.78 3.35
CA PHE A 100 27.90 3.20 2.08
C PHE A 100 29.34 2.69 2.15
N ASP A 101 29.49 1.39 2.36
CA ASP A 101 30.76 0.66 2.47
C ASP A 101 30.64 -0.68 1.69
N PRO A 102 30.62 -0.65 0.36
CA PRO A 102 30.48 -1.85 -0.46
C PRO A 102 31.70 -2.77 -0.30
N PRO A 103 31.53 -4.11 -0.21
CA PRO A 103 30.31 -4.87 -0.47
C PRO A 103 29.40 -5.09 0.76
N ARG A 104 29.74 -4.59 1.96
CA ARG A 104 29.03 -4.93 3.21
C ARG A 104 27.80 -4.06 3.48
N ARG A 105 27.85 -2.78 3.12
CA ARG A 105 26.70 -1.87 3.18
C ARG A 105 26.49 -1.17 1.86
N MET A 106 25.29 -1.31 1.32
CA MET A 106 24.92 -0.71 0.03
C MET A 106 24.34 0.70 0.17
N GLY A 107 24.21 1.22 1.40
CA GLY A 107 23.62 2.52 1.71
C GLY A 107 22.17 2.67 1.21
N SER A 108 21.68 3.91 1.16
CA SER A 108 20.27 4.20 0.82
C SER A 108 19.91 4.21 -0.67
N ARG A 109 20.87 3.96 -1.59
CA ARG A 109 20.65 4.15 -3.03
C ARG A 109 20.80 2.88 -3.84
N PHE A 110 19.76 2.58 -4.62
CA PHE A 110 19.62 1.37 -5.41
C PHE A 110 19.10 1.68 -6.81
N LEU A 111 19.41 0.83 -7.78
CA LEU A 111 18.64 0.78 -9.03
C LEU A 111 17.33 0.05 -8.75
N LYS A 112 16.22 0.69 -9.12
CA LYS A 112 14.85 0.20 -8.88
C LYS A 112 14.05 0.23 -10.17
N LEU A 113 12.90 -0.42 -10.17
CA LEU A 113 11.91 -0.32 -11.23
C LEU A 113 10.74 0.52 -10.73
N ARG A 114 10.25 1.46 -11.54
CA ARG A 114 9.07 2.27 -11.23
C ARG A 114 8.12 2.23 -12.42
N PHE A 115 6.83 2.04 -12.15
CA PHE A 115 5.79 2.33 -13.13
C PHE A 115 5.67 3.85 -13.28
N VAL A 116 5.88 4.37 -14.49
CA VAL A 116 5.74 5.81 -14.78
C VAL A 116 4.54 6.02 -15.69
N ARG A 117 3.56 6.82 -15.24
CA ARG A 117 2.35 7.13 -16.00
C ARG A 117 2.59 8.23 -17.03
N PHE A 118 1.92 8.14 -18.18
CA PHE A 118 1.97 9.10 -19.29
C PHE A 118 0.56 9.59 -19.65
N ARG A 119 0.50 10.70 -20.41
CA ARG A 119 -0.76 11.24 -20.95
C ARG A 119 -1.39 10.35 -22.02
N ASP A 120 -0.55 9.74 -22.86
CA ASP A 120 -0.92 9.23 -24.17
C ASP A 120 -0.09 8.00 -24.60
N ALA A 121 -0.47 7.42 -25.74
CA ALA A 121 0.16 6.23 -26.31
C ALA A 121 1.54 6.53 -26.96
N GLU A 122 1.86 7.80 -27.14
CA GLU A 122 3.15 8.29 -27.62
C GLU A 122 4.23 8.23 -26.54
N PHE A 123 3.83 8.14 -25.26
CA PHE A 123 4.72 8.11 -24.09
C PHE A 123 5.74 9.27 -24.08
N ARG A 124 5.29 10.48 -24.42
CA ARG A 124 6.13 11.70 -24.49
C ARG A 124 5.97 12.58 -23.26
N GLU A 125 4.73 12.91 -22.90
CA GLU A 125 4.42 13.69 -21.71
C GLU A 125 4.11 12.75 -20.54
N ARG A 126 4.96 12.79 -19.50
CA ARG A 126 4.68 12.10 -18.23
C ARG A 126 3.46 12.73 -17.57
N TRP A 127 2.68 11.91 -16.86
CA TRP A 127 1.74 12.44 -15.87
C TRP A 127 2.53 13.24 -14.82
N PRO A 128 1.99 14.33 -14.26
CA PRO A 128 2.66 15.07 -13.18
C PRO A 128 3.10 14.15 -12.04
N ASP A 129 4.37 14.27 -11.64
CA ASP A 129 4.89 13.54 -10.46
C ASP A 129 4.28 14.15 -9.18
N GLU A 130 3.61 13.31 -8.39
CA GLU A 130 3.06 13.66 -7.08
C GLU A 130 4.07 13.24 -5.99
N PRO A 131 4.66 14.17 -5.21
CA PRO A 131 5.72 13.83 -4.26
C PRO A 131 5.30 12.78 -3.21
N ALA A 132 4.02 12.80 -2.80
CA ALA A 132 3.44 11.88 -1.83
C ALA A 132 3.49 10.41 -2.28
N LEU A 133 3.48 10.14 -3.60
CA LEU A 133 3.58 8.77 -4.13
C LEU A 133 4.98 8.18 -3.95
N GLY A 134 6.04 9.00 -3.89
CA GLY A 134 7.41 8.49 -3.76
C GLY A 134 7.77 7.48 -4.85
N LEU A 135 8.10 6.24 -4.45
CA LEU A 135 8.41 5.13 -5.35
C LEU A 135 7.16 4.55 -6.02
N LEU A 136 5.99 4.68 -5.38
CA LEU A 136 4.70 4.24 -5.93
C LEU A 136 4.49 4.90 -7.30
N GLY A 137 4.05 4.10 -8.27
CA GLY A 137 4.09 4.52 -9.67
C GLY A 137 3.01 5.52 -10.06
N PHE A 138 1.80 5.32 -9.54
CA PHE A 138 0.63 6.14 -9.85
C PHE A 138 -0.51 5.88 -8.85
N LEU A 139 -1.41 6.87 -8.76
CA LEU A 139 -2.82 6.66 -8.46
C LEU A 139 -3.61 7.04 -9.75
N PHE A 140 -4.60 6.24 -10.13
CA PHE A 140 -5.61 6.65 -11.12
C PHE A 140 -7.00 6.25 -10.66
N HIS A 141 -8.02 6.87 -11.28
CA HIS A 141 -9.40 6.73 -10.87
C HIS A 141 -10.25 6.03 -11.94
N ALA A 142 -11.24 5.28 -11.48
CA ALA A 142 -12.32 4.71 -12.27
C ALA A 142 -13.63 4.78 -11.48
N GLU A 143 -14.76 4.74 -12.17
CA GLU A 143 -16.09 4.60 -11.56
C GLU A 143 -16.66 3.20 -11.82
N VAL A 144 -17.52 2.70 -10.94
CA VAL A 144 -18.28 1.46 -11.17
C VAL A 144 -19.09 1.55 -12.47
N GLY A 145 -18.78 0.69 -13.43
CA GLY A 145 -19.28 0.70 -14.81
C GLY A 145 -18.23 1.09 -15.85
N ASP A 146 -17.09 1.65 -15.43
CA ASP A 146 -16.00 1.98 -16.34
C ASP A 146 -15.26 0.73 -16.84
N ARG A 147 -14.64 0.90 -18.01
CA ARG A 147 -13.69 -0.05 -18.57
C ARG A 147 -12.31 0.59 -18.61
N VAL A 148 -11.30 -0.08 -18.05
CA VAL A 148 -9.92 0.38 -18.03
C VAL A 148 -9.15 -0.33 -19.13
N LEU A 149 -8.54 0.44 -20.03
CA LEU A 149 -7.54 -0.04 -20.99
C LEU A 149 -6.17 0.41 -20.48
N PHE A 150 -5.43 -0.51 -19.87
CA PHE A 150 -4.14 -0.26 -19.24
C PHE A 150 -3.02 -0.71 -20.18
N THR A 151 -2.37 0.23 -20.87
CA THR A 151 -1.25 -0.05 -21.78
C THR A 151 0.06 0.03 -21.02
N LEU A 152 0.71 -1.11 -20.81
CA LEU A 152 2.02 -1.23 -20.19
C LEU A 152 3.10 -1.40 -21.26
N ARG A 153 4.02 -0.43 -21.35
CA ARG A 153 5.30 -0.57 -22.03
C ARG A 153 6.34 -1.10 -21.04
N ASN A 154 7.20 -2.01 -21.49
CA ASN A 154 8.34 -2.46 -20.69
C ASN A 154 9.65 -1.86 -21.22
N SER A 155 10.22 -0.91 -20.47
CA SER A 155 11.57 -0.36 -20.69
C SER A 155 12.60 -0.87 -19.66
N ALA A 156 12.23 -1.81 -18.80
CA ALA A 156 13.08 -2.47 -17.83
C ALA A 156 13.97 -3.57 -18.49
N PRO A 157 15.09 -3.96 -17.86
CA PRO A 157 15.98 -5.01 -18.36
C PRO A 157 15.48 -6.44 -18.07
N VAL A 158 14.30 -6.58 -17.45
CA VAL A 158 13.65 -7.85 -17.07
C VAL A 158 12.24 -7.89 -17.64
N ALA A 159 11.64 -9.08 -17.78
CA ALA A 159 10.22 -9.17 -18.11
C ALA A 159 9.36 -8.73 -16.93
N VAL A 160 8.21 -8.11 -17.20
CA VAL A 160 7.28 -7.56 -16.20
C VAL A 160 5.83 -7.82 -16.63
N SER A 161 4.87 -7.68 -15.73
CA SER A 161 3.44 -7.67 -16.03
C SER A 161 2.71 -6.56 -15.25
N ALA A 162 1.38 -6.51 -15.35
CA ALA A 162 0.53 -5.79 -14.40
C ALA A 162 -0.70 -6.63 -14.06
N HIS A 163 -0.92 -6.87 -12.77
CA HIS A 163 -1.99 -7.66 -12.20
C HIS A 163 -2.83 -6.79 -11.23
N PRO A 164 -4.15 -6.62 -11.44
CA PRO A 164 -5.02 -5.81 -10.58
C PRO A 164 -5.76 -6.67 -9.54
N HIS A 165 -5.77 -6.27 -8.27
CA HIS A 165 -6.51 -7.02 -7.22
C HIS A 165 -8.03 -6.81 -7.26
N GLY A 166 -8.49 -5.58 -7.54
CA GLY A 166 -9.90 -5.20 -7.41
C GLY A 166 -10.74 -5.19 -8.69
N LEU A 167 -10.11 -5.27 -9.86
CA LEU A 167 -10.80 -5.16 -11.15
C LEU A 167 -11.20 -6.54 -11.69
N LYS A 168 -12.21 -6.58 -12.56
CA LYS A 168 -12.61 -7.79 -13.27
C LYS A 168 -11.84 -7.89 -14.60
N TYR A 169 -11.36 -9.07 -14.94
CA TYR A 169 -10.58 -9.33 -16.16
C TYR A 169 -10.89 -10.72 -16.73
N THR A 170 -10.39 -11.01 -17.93
CA THR A 170 -10.37 -12.37 -18.53
C THR A 170 -8.98 -12.99 -18.36
N LYS A 171 -8.81 -14.29 -18.62
CA LYS A 171 -7.51 -14.97 -18.40
C LYS A 171 -6.36 -14.48 -19.27
N GLY A 172 -6.62 -13.92 -20.46
CA GLY A 172 -5.60 -13.22 -21.25
C GLY A 172 -5.45 -11.72 -20.92
N ASN A 173 -5.88 -11.29 -19.73
CA ASN A 173 -5.74 -9.93 -19.20
C ASN A 173 -5.47 -9.95 -17.68
N GLU A 174 -5.00 -11.06 -17.14
CA GLU A 174 -4.76 -11.28 -15.72
C GLU A 174 -3.35 -10.83 -15.29
N GLY A 175 -2.35 -10.97 -16.17
CA GLY A 175 -0.97 -10.58 -15.90
C GLY A 175 -0.23 -11.52 -14.92
N LEU A 176 -0.65 -12.78 -14.84
CA LEU A 176 -0.20 -13.78 -13.87
C LEU A 176 0.19 -15.10 -14.58
N PRO A 177 1.48 -15.43 -14.69
CA PRO A 177 1.91 -16.71 -15.24
C PRO A 177 1.32 -17.89 -14.44
N ALA A 178 0.47 -18.74 -15.06
CA ALA A 178 -0.26 -19.79 -14.35
C ALA A 178 -0.35 -21.13 -15.11
N PRO A 179 -0.24 -22.29 -14.43
CA PRO A 179 -0.38 -23.57 -15.11
C PRO A 179 -1.81 -23.80 -15.63
N GLY A 180 -1.93 -24.30 -16.86
CA GLY A 180 -3.22 -24.69 -17.46
C GLY A 180 -3.90 -23.63 -18.34
N GLN A 181 -3.25 -22.50 -18.60
CA GLN A 181 -3.71 -21.48 -19.55
C GLN A 181 -3.87 -22.03 -20.98
N GLY A 182 -4.91 -21.59 -21.68
CA GLY A 182 -5.22 -21.95 -23.05
C GLY A 182 -4.47 -21.12 -24.11
N PRO A 183 -4.61 -21.47 -25.40
CA PRO A 183 -3.98 -20.71 -26.48
C PRO A 183 -4.48 -19.26 -26.53
N GLY A 184 -3.57 -18.30 -26.31
CA GLY A 184 -3.88 -16.87 -26.30
C GLY A 184 -4.10 -16.27 -24.90
N GLU A 185 -4.03 -17.06 -23.84
CA GLU A 185 -4.23 -16.63 -22.44
C GLU A 185 -2.89 -16.44 -21.69
N THR A 186 -1.80 -16.11 -22.41
CA THR A 186 -0.43 -16.02 -21.84
C THR A 186 0.39 -14.84 -22.36
N ALA A 187 -0.21 -13.97 -23.19
CA ALA A 187 0.50 -12.84 -23.81
C ALA A 187 0.69 -11.66 -22.84
N ASP A 188 -0.15 -11.64 -21.81
CA ASP A 188 -0.26 -10.64 -20.75
C ASP A 188 0.62 -10.95 -19.52
N ASP A 189 1.01 -12.22 -19.35
CA ASP A 189 1.77 -12.74 -18.20
C ASP A 189 3.21 -12.22 -18.11
N SER A 190 3.85 -11.93 -19.24
CA SER A 190 5.29 -11.68 -19.31
C SER A 190 5.62 -10.77 -20.50
N ILE A 191 5.51 -9.46 -20.27
CA ILE A 191 5.92 -8.44 -21.24
C ILE A 191 7.45 -8.38 -21.24
N ALA A 192 8.09 -8.91 -22.28
CA ALA A 192 9.54 -8.89 -22.43
C ALA A 192 10.09 -7.45 -22.60
N PRO A 193 11.38 -7.18 -22.28
CA PRO A 193 12.02 -5.89 -22.50
C PRO A 193 11.82 -5.34 -23.92
N GLY A 194 11.38 -4.10 -24.03
CA GLY A 194 11.07 -3.42 -25.28
C GLY A 194 9.77 -3.87 -25.95
N GLN A 195 8.88 -4.57 -25.24
CA GLN A 195 7.52 -4.88 -25.69
C GLN A 195 6.48 -4.01 -24.97
N THR A 196 5.24 -4.07 -25.48
CA THR A 196 4.09 -3.35 -24.94
C THR A 196 2.87 -4.27 -25.01
N PHE A 197 2.03 -4.25 -23.99
CA PHE A 197 0.75 -4.95 -23.94
C PHE A 197 -0.36 -4.01 -23.44
N THR A 198 -1.61 -4.23 -23.83
CA THR A 198 -2.76 -3.48 -23.32
C THR A 198 -3.74 -4.44 -22.64
N TYR A 199 -3.85 -4.33 -21.33
CA TYR A 199 -4.81 -5.07 -20.53
C TYR A 199 -6.19 -4.40 -20.61
N THR A 200 -7.24 -5.21 -20.74
CA THR A 200 -8.64 -4.79 -20.62
C THR A 200 -9.22 -5.26 -19.29
N TRP A 201 -9.53 -4.30 -18.43
CA TRP A 201 -10.11 -4.53 -17.12
C TRP A 201 -11.47 -3.80 -16.97
N ASP A 202 -12.34 -4.35 -16.14
CA ASP A 202 -13.69 -3.88 -15.87
C ASP A 202 -13.78 -3.41 -14.41
N ALA A 203 -14.15 -2.15 -14.18
CA ALA A 203 -14.56 -1.66 -12.87
C ALA A 203 -16.01 -2.12 -12.61
N ALA A 204 -16.16 -3.40 -12.31
CA ALA A 204 -17.47 -4.03 -12.10
C ALA A 204 -18.10 -3.58 -10.76
N GLU A 205 -19.37 -3.94 -10.51
CA GLU A 205 -20.06 -3.60 -9.26
C GLU A 205 -19.26 -4.03 -8.01
N ARG A 206 -18.64 -5.22 -8.06
CA ARG A 206 -17.77 -5.77 -7.00
C ARG A 206 -16.45 -5.02 -6.78
N SER A 207 -16.10 -4.08 -7.66
CA SER A 207 -14.87 -3.30 -7.60
C SER A 207 -15.04 -2.00 -6.82
N GLY A 208 -16.28 -1.52 -6.64
CA GLY A 208 -16.58 -0.35 -5.82
C GLY A 208 -16.99 -0.72 -4.38
N PRO A 209 -17.12 0.27 -3.49
CA PRO A 209 -17.56 0.04 -2.12
C PRO A 209 -19.02 -0.37 -2.01
N THR A 210 -19.29 -1.18 -1.01
CA THR A 210 -20.63 -1.51 -0.53
C THR A 210 -21.16 -0.46 0.44
N ALA A 211 -22.41 -0.61 0.90
CA ALA A 211 -22.95 0.22 1.97
C ALA A 211 -22.23 0.03 3.33
N VAL A 212 -21.54 -1.11 3.55
CA VAL A 212 -20.84 -1.43 4.81
C VAL A 212 -19.47 -0.77 4.88
N ASP A 213 -18.85 -0.49 3.73
CA ASP A 213 -17.51 0.12 3.70
C ASP A 213 -17.51 1.58 4.17
N GLY A 214 -18.66 2.26 4.17
CA GLY A 214 -18.83 3.62 4.70
C GLY A 214 -18.22 4.75 3.84
N VAL A 215 -17.46 4.40 2.81
CA VAL A 215 -16.76 5.32 1.89
C VAL A 215 -17.41 5.35 0.49
N SER A 216 -17.04 6.30 -0.37
CA SER A 216 -17.53 6.38 -1.76
C SER A 216 -16.60 5.74 -2.79
N SER A 217 -15.35 5.43 -2.43
CA SER A 217 -14.36 4.76 -3.28
C SER A 217 -13.51 3.77 -2.49
N LEU A 218 -12.94 2.76 -3.17
CA LEU A 218 -11.96 1.82 -2.62
C LEU A 218 -10.66 1.86 -3.42
N GLY A 219 -9.53 1.79 -2.72
CA GLY A 219 -8.20 1.72 -3.34
C GLY A 219 -7.72 0.28 -3.53
N TRP A 220 -7.30 -0.05 -4.75
CA TRP A 220 -6.83 -1.39 -5.12
C TRP A 220 -5.42 -1.35 -5.70
N LEU A 221 -4.61 -2.35 -5.34
CA LEU A 221 -3.25 -2.52 -5.86
C LEU A 221 -3.24 -3.02 -7.32
N ILE A 222 -2.24 -2.54 -8.06
CA ILE A 222 -1.78 -3.06 -9.34
C ILE A 222 -0.27 -3.26 -9.24
N HIS A 223 0.23 -4.48 -9.45
CA HIS A 223 1.66 -4.77 -9.41
C HIS A 223 2.10 -5.79 -10.48
N SER A 224 3.41 -5.87 -10.77
CA SER A 224 3.95 -6.95 -11.62
C SER A 224 3.97 -8.28 -10.87
N HIS A 225 3.77 -9.38 -11.61
CA HIS A 225 3.60 -10.72 -11.06
C HIS A 225 4.51 -11.78 -11.72
N VAL A 226 5.49 -11.36 -12.52
CA VAL A 226 6.46 -12.27 -13.19
C VAL A 226 7.41 -12.91 -12.18
N ASP A 227 8.00 -12.10 -11.32
CA ASP A 227 8.78 -12.50 -10.13
C ASP A 227 8.23 -11.69 -8.95
N GLU A 228 6.99 -11.98 -8.51
CA GLU A 228 6.22 -11.11 -7.60
C GLU A 228 7.03 -10.56 -6.42
N PRO A 229 7.75 -11.38 -5.61
CA PRO A 229 8.53 -10.85 -4.49
C PRO A 229 9.66 -9.93 -4.94
N GLY A 230 10.29 -10.25 -6.08
CA GLY A 230 11.36 -9.46 -6.69
C GLY A 230 10.87 -8.17 -7.33
N ASP A 231 9.72 -8.19 -7.99
CA ASP A 231 9.13 -7.07 -8.72
C ASP A 231 8.48 -6.05 -7.79
N VAL A 232 7.77 -6.51 -6.77
CA VAL A 232 7.27 -5.67 -5.67
C VAL A 232 8.45 -5.03 -4.93
N SER A 233 9.45 -5.83 -4.54
CA SER A 233 10.68 -5.29 -3.93
C SER A 233 11.43 -4.33 -4.86
N ALA A 234 11.37 -4.52 -6.18
CA ALA A 234 11.95 -3.61 -7.17
C ALA A 234 11.19 -2.29 -7.30
N GLY A 235 9.89 -2.22 -6.95
CA GLY A 235 9.07 -1.01 -6.97
C GLY A 235 7.95 -0.98 -8.03
N LEU A 236 7.62 -2.12 -8.66
CA LEU A 236 6.54 -2.21 -9.66
C LEU A 236 5.16 -2.31 -9.02
N VAL A 237 4.73 -1.22 -8.37
CA VAL A 237 3.43 -1.10 -7.69
C VAL A 237 2.76 0.24 -8.03
N GLY A 238 1.43 0.25 -8.14
CA GLY A 238 0.57 1.42 -8.28
C GLY A 238 -0.84 1.13 -7.76
N PHE A 239 -1.71 2.15 -7.77
CA PHE A 239 -3.10 2.03 -7.29
C PHE A 239 -4.13 2.43 -8.36
N VAL A 240 -5.28 1.78 -8.31
CA VAL A 240 -6.54 2.28 -8.87
C VAL A 240 -7.55 2.52 -7.75
N ALA A 241 -8.10 3.72 -7.65
CA ALA A 241 -9.24 4.01 -6.81
C ALA A 241 -10.53 3.87 -7.63
N VAL A 242 -11.46 3.04 -7.15
CA VAL A 242 -12.74 2.76 -7.81
C VAL A 242 -13.88 3.38 -7.02
N THR A 243 -14.48 4.42 -7.57
CA THR A 243 -15.60 5.18 -7.00
C THR A 243 -16.93 4.50 -7.33
N LYS A 244 -17.88 4.47 -6.38
CA LYS A 244 -19.24 3.96 -6.61
C LYS A 244 -20.00 4.82 -7.63
N ARG A 245 -20.89 4.17 -8.38
CA ARG A 245 -21.65 4.78 -9.48
C ARG A 245 -22.46 6.00 -9.03
N GLY A 246 -22.34 7.10 -9.79
CA GLY A 246 -23.00 8.38 -9.55
C GLY A 246 -22.30 9.28 -8.52
N TRP A 247 -21.13 8.87 -8.00
CA TRP A 247 -20.36 9.62 -6.99
C TRP A 247 -18.98 10.06 -7.49
N ALA A 248 -18.60 9.73 -8.72
CA ALA A 248 -17.38 10.21 -9.33
C ALA A 248 -17.50 11.63 -9.90
N ARG A 249 -16.40 12.38 -9.84
CA ARG A 249 -16.12 13.51 -10.73
C ARG A 249 -15.86 13.00 -12.16
N PRO A 250 -15.85 13.87 -13.19
CA PRO A 250 -15.60 13.45 -14.58
C PRO A 250 -14.29 12.65 -14.81
N ASP A 251 -13.26 12.87 -13.99
CA ASP A 251 -11.98 12.16 -14.05
C ASP A 251 -11.99 10.79 -13.36
N GLY A 252 -13.07 10.46 -12.62
CA GLY A 252 -13.25 9.23 -11.85
C GLY A 252 -13.09 9.41 -10.33
N SER A 253 -12.53 10.53 -9.87
CA SER A 253 -12.22 10.75 -8.45
C SER A 253 -13.50 10.88 -7.60
N PRO A 254 -13.53 10.40 -6.34
CA PRO A 254 -14.65 10.57 -5.42
C PRO A 254 -15.01 12.04 -5.16
N ALA A 255 -16.24 12.43 -5.52
CA ALA A 255 -16.69 13.83 -5.45
C ALA A 255 -16.87 14.36 -4.02
N ASP A 256 -17.03 13.48 -3.03
CA ASP A 256 -17.26 13.76 -1.61
C ASP A 256 -16.01 14.10 -0.79
N VAL A 257 -14.80 13.91 -1.31
CA VAL A 257 -13.54 14.17 -0.58
C VAL A 257 -12.72 15.25 -1.29
N ASP A 258 -11.98 16.05 -0.52
CA ASP A 258 -11.21 17.18 -1.06
C ASP A 258 -9.80 16.76 -1.47
N ARG A 259 -9.28 15.69 -0.86
CA ARG A 259 -7.91 15.21 -1.05
C ARG A 259 -7.83 13.70 -0.88
N GLU A 260 -6.90 13.09 -1.60
CA GLU A 260 -6.69 11.65 -1.63
C GLU A 260 -5.20 11.34 -1.51
N PHE A 261 -4.84 10.31 -0.75
CA PHE A 261 -3.46 9.82 -0.63
C PHE A 261 -3.42 8.30 -0.76
N ALA A 262 -2.51 7.79 -1.60
CA ALA A 262 -2.19 6.36 -1.67
C ALA A 262 -0.90 6.07 -0.92
N LEU A 263 -0.93 5.11 0.02
CA LEU A 263 0.18 4.73 0.88
C LEU A 263 0.46 3.22 0.75
N LEU A 264 1.66 2.89 0.28
CA LEU A 264 2.21 1.54 0.30
C LEU A 264 3.17 1.41 1.50
N TRP A 265 2.85 0.45 2.36
CA TRP A 265 3.66 0.04 3.51
C TRP A 265 4.40 -1.23 3.13
N LEU A 266 5.72 -1.16 2.98
CA LEU A 266 6.53 -2.24 2.40
C LEU A 266 7.96 -2.23 2.95
N ILE A 267 8.44 -3.41 3.33
CA ILE A 267 9.86 -3.67 3.57
C ILE A 267 10.49 -4.03 2.22
N ASN A 268 11.10 -3.03 1.56
CA ASN A 268 11.78 -3.25 0.29
C ASN A 268 13.07 -4.06 0.50
N ASP A 269 13.05 -5.33 0.09
CA ASP A 269 14.21 -6.22 0.15
C ASP A 269 15.02 -6.17 -1.16
N GLU A 270 16.13 -5.44 -1.14
CA GLU A 270 16.97 -5.22 -2.33
C GLU A 270 17.77 -6.45 -2.75
N VAL A 271 17.91 -7.48 -1.89
CA VAL A 271 18.50 -8.77 -2.29
C VAL A 271 17.46 -9.74 -2.85
N LYS A 272 16.15 -9.46 -2.69
CA LYS A 272 15.08 -10.11 -3.48
C LYS A 272 14.80 -9.42 -4.81
N SER A 273 14.94 -8.10 -4.91
CA SER A 273 14.65 -7.27 -6.11
C SER A 273 14.92 -7.94 -7.47
N SER A 274 14.01 -7.83 -8.45
CA SER A 274 14.21 -8.39 -9.79
C SER A 274 15.38 -7.73 -10.56
N VAL A 275 15.80 -6.53 -10.16
CA VAL A 275 17.00 -5.82 -10.65
C VAL A 275 18.21 -5.86 -9.70
N LYS A 276 18.20 -6.74 -8.69
CA LYS A 276 19.26 -6.87 -7.67
C LYS A 276 20.69 -6.95 -8.24
N ARG A 277 20.91 -7.72 -9.31
CA ARG A 277 22.25 -7.87 -9.92
C ARG A 277 22.76 -6.57 -10.53
N GLN A 278 21.90 -5.86 -11.25
CA GLN A 278 22.19 -4.56 -11.86
C GLN A 278 22.44 -3.52 -10.76
N SER A 279 21.61 -3.51 -9.72
CA SER A 279 21.73 -2.62 -8.57
C SER A 279 23.04 -2.83 -7.80
N MET A 280 23.42 -4.08 -7.52
CA MET A 280 24.68 -4.40 -6.85
C MET A 280 25.90 -4.09 -7.72
N ALA A 281 25.89 -4.42 -9.02
CA ALA A 281 26.98 -4.04 -9.93
C ALA A 281 27.17 -2.52 -10.02
N TRP A 282 26.07 -1.75 -10.01
CA TRP A 282 26.09 -0.29 -9.95
C TRP A 282 26.63 0.23 -8.61
N ALA A 283 26.25 -0.37 -7.48
CA ALA A 283 26.77 -0.01 -6.16
C ALA A 283 28.28 -0.30 -6.01
N LEU A 284 28.72 -1.52 -6.32
CA LEU A 284 30.11 -1.97 -6.24
C LEU A 284 31.07 -1.12 -7.09
N SER A 285 30.58 -0.58 -8.20
CA SER A 285 31.35 0.27 -9.11
C SER A 285 31.32 1.76 -8.75
N GLY A 286 30.84 2.13 -7.55
CA GLY A 286 30.80 3.51 -7.08
C GLY A 286 29.65 4.34 -7.65
N ARG A 287 28.59 3.70 -8.14
CA ARG A 287 27.35 4.33 -8.62
C ARG A 287 27.49 5.26 -9.83
N GLY A 288 28.59 5.17 -10.59
CA GLY A 288 28.80 5.97 -11.80
C GLY A 288 27.94 5.53 -13.00
N PRO A 289 27.71 6.42 -14.00
CA PRO A 289 26.87 6.13 -15.16
C PRO A 289 27.46 5.08 -16.13
N SER A 290 28.78 4.87 -16.11
CA SER A 290 29.51 3.90 -16.92
C SER A 290 29.99 2.68 -16.13
N ALA A 291 29.58 2.56 -14.87
CA ALA A 291 30.40 1.87 -13.87
C ALA A 291 30.20 0.34 -13.82
N ALA A 292 29.02 -0.15 -14.22
CA ALA A 292 28.65 -1.57 -14.11
C ALA A 292 29.46 -2.53 -15.03
N SER A 293 30.31 -2.06 -15.94
CA SER A 293 31.04 -2.91 -16.91
C SER A 293 32.25 -3.64 -16.34
N ASN A 294 32.75 -3.23 -15.17
CA ASN A 294 34.04 -3.69 -14.64
C ASN A 294 33.92 -4.62 -13.42
N VAL A 295 32.69 -4.94 -12.99
CA VAL A 295 32.42 -5.80 -11.83
C VAL A 295 32.10 -7.21 -12.32
N SER A 296 32.79 -8.21 -11.78
CA SER A 296 32.54 -9.62 -12.13
C SER A 296 31.23 -10.16 -11.55
N ALA A 297 30.72 -11.23 -12.16
CA ALA A 297 29.53 -11.92 -11.64
C ALA A 297 29.76 -12.49 -10.23
N ASP A 298 30.99 -12.90 -9.91
CA ASP A 298 31.36 -13.45 -8.60
C ASP A 298 31.39 -12.36 -7.52
N GLU A 299 31.87 -11.15 -7.83
CA GLU A 299 31.78 -10.00 -6.93
C GLU A 299 30.33 -9.61 -6.64
N VAL A 300 29.46 -9.61 -7.67
CA VAL A 300 28.01 -9.37 -7.49
C VAL A 300 27.37 -10.46 -6.63
N ALA A 301 27.74 -11.73 -6.82
CA ALA A 301 27.22 -12.84 -6.01
C ALA A 301 27.69 -12.76 -4.55
N ALA A 302 28.97 -12.45 -4.31
CA ALA A 302 29.53 -12.26 -2.98
C ALA A 302 28.88 -11.06 -2.26
N ALA A 303 28.61 -9.97 -2.98
CA ALA A 303 27.89 -8.81 -2.46
C ALA A 303 26.44 -9.16 -2.09
N LEU A 304 25.68 -9.84 -2.96
CA LEU A 304 24.31 -10.28 -2.64
C LEU A 304 24.26 -11.22 -1.42
N ALA A 305 25.30 -12.02 -1.20
CA ALA A 305 25.39 -12.94 -0.07
C ALA A 305 25.90 -12.30 1.25
N SER A 306 26.43 -11.07 1.22
CA SER A 306 27.05 -10.42 2.39
C SER A 306 26.57 -8.99 2.67
N ALA A 307 25.76 -8.41 1.79
CA ALA A 307 25.18 -7.10 1.98
C ALA A 307 24.22 -7.09 3.18
N SER A 308 24.36 -6.07 4.01
CA SER A 308 23.53 -5.79 5.18
C SER A 308 22.84 -4.43 5.03
N GLY A 309 21.72 -4.24 5.73
CA GLY A 309 20.90 -3.02 5.60
C GLY A 309 20.13 -2.93 4.28
N THR A 310 19.88 -4.07 3.62
CA THR A 310 19.16 -4.17 2.33
C THR A 310 17.65 -4.39 2.47
N MET A 311 17.12 -4.36 3.70
CA MET A 311 15.68 -4.38 3.99
C MET A 311 15.28 -2.97 4.44
N LEU A 312 14.69 -2.20 3.54
CA LEU A 312 14.35 -0.79 3.76
C LEU A 312 12.87 -0.71 4.14
N HIS A 313 12.60 -0.42 5.41
CA HIS A 313 11.27 -0.41 6.00
C HIS A 313 10.58 0.90 5.65
N ALA A 314 9.88 0.98 4.51
CA ALA A 314 9.56 2.24 3.87
C ALA A 314 8.06 2.54 3.76
N VAL A 315 7.73 3.84 3.84
CA VAL A 315 6.42 4.37 3.41
C VAL A 315 6.61 4.96 2.02
N ASN A 316 5.92 4.42 1.01
CA ASN A 316 6.08 4.83 -0.40
C ASN A 316 7.56 4.88 -0.86
N GLY A 317 8.39 3.96 -0.37
CA GLY A 317 9.82 3.90 -0.70
C GLY A 317 10.69 5.00 -0.05
N ARG A 318 10.25 5.65 1.02
CA ARG A 318 11.04 6.62 1.80
C ARG A 318 11.17 6.20 3.26
N LEU A 319 12.26 6.63 3.89
CA LEU A 319 12.61 6.33 5.28
C LEU A 319 12.68 7.60 6.15
N PHE A 320 12.58 7.45 7.47
CA PHE A 320 12.95 8.45 8.48
C PHE A 320 12.33 9.84 8.25
N GLY A 321 11.05 9.89 7.85
CA GLY A 321 10.31 11.13 7.62
C GLY A 321 10.64 11.87 6.32
N THR A 322 11.41 11.27 5.40
CA THR A 322 11.83 11.90 4.12
C THR A 322 10.75 11.88 3.01
N LEU A 323 9.57 11.31 3.26
CA LEU A 323 8.42 11.40 2.36
C LEU A 323 7.78 12.79 2.45
N GLY A 324 7.79 13.52 1.34
CA GLY A 324 7.17 14.86 1.24
C GLY A 324 5.85 14.85 0.45
N GLY A 325 5.10 15.95 0.54
CA GLY A 325 3.86 16.17 -0.23
C GLY A 325 2.58 15.60 0.40
N ILE A 326 2.64 14.99 1.59
CA ILE A 326 1.45 14.65 2.37
C ILE A 326 0.99 15.92 3.11
N GLU A 327 0.32 16.81 2.37
CA GLU A 327 -0.08 18.13 2.84
C GLU A 327 -1.58 18.37 2.59
N MET A 328 -2.27 18.93 3.57
CA MET A 328 -3.72 19.19 3.57
C MET A 328 -4.07 20.47 4.33
N VAL A 329 -5.33 20.88 4.28
CA VAL A 329 -5.85 22.04 5.02
C VAL A 329 -6.80 21.57 6.13
N GLU A 330 -6.75 22.26 7.27
CA GLU A 330 -7.68 22.04 8.39
C GLU A 330 -9.14 22.03 7.91
N GLY A 331 -9.89 21.01 8.31
CA GLY A 331 -11.29 20.84 7.97
C GLY A 331 -11.61 20.18 6.62
N GLU A 332 -10.64 19.93 5.74
CA GLU A 332 -10.81 19.13 4.51
C GLU A 332 -11.30 17.69 4.83
N ARG A 333 -12.03 17.03 3.92
CA ARG A 333 -12.21 15.57 4.00
C ARG A 333 -11.13 14.91 3.16
N VAL A 334 -10.32 14.08 3.81
CA VAL A 334 -9.14 13.45 3.24
C VAL A 334 -9.33 11.94 3.26
N ARG A 335 -9.23 11.28 2.09
CA ARG A 335 -9.30 9.82 1.99
C ARG A 335 -7.90 9.23 1.84
N TRP A 336 -7.63 8.19 2.63
CA TRP A 336 -6.37 7.47 2.61
C TRP A 336 -6.61 6.05 2.09
N TYR A 337 -5.95 5.70 0.99
CA TYR A 337 -5.87 4.34 0.47
C TYR A 337 -4.56 3.72 0.95
N SER A 338 -4.60 2.97 2.04
CA SER A 338 -3.40 2.31 2.58
C SER A 338 -3.41 0.83 2.22
N ALA A 339 -2.28 0.29 1.77
CA ALA A 339 -2.11 -1.15 1.55
C ALA A 339 -0.70 -1.61 1.89
N ALA A 340 -0.57 -2.92 2.15
CA ALA A 340 0.72 -3.58 2.35
C ALA A 340 0.95 -4.67 1.31
N LEU A 341 2.22 -4.94 1.02
CA LEU A 341 2.71 -6.07 0.23
C LEU A 341 4.02 -6.56 0.87
N GLY A 342 4.52 -7.72 0.45
CA GLY A 342 5.77 -8.29 0.95
C GLY A 342 5.56 -9.67 1.56
N ASP A 343 6.30 -10.01 2.62
CA ASP A 343 6.25 -11.36 3.23
C ASP A 343 5.72 -11.38 4.67
N ASP A 344 6.01 -12.44 5.42
CA ASP A 344 5.55 -12.64 6.80
C ASP A 344 6.03 -11.55 7.79
N ARG A 345 7.00 -10.72 7.38
CA ARG A 345 7.42 -9.52 8.11
C ARG A 345 6.61 -8.28 7.76
N ASP A 346 5.86 -8.26 6.67
CA ASP A 346 5.07 -7.10 6.24
C ASP A 346 3.69 -7.03 6.92
N LEU A 347 3.70 -7.20 8.26
CA LEU A 347 2.60 -6.82 9.14
C LEU A 347 2.82 -5.37 9.57
N HIS A 348 1.87 -4.48 9.25
CA HIS A 348 2.00 -3.05 9.46
C HIS A 348 0.81 -2.48 10.20
N THR A 349 1.07 -1.50 11.06
CA THR A 349 0.04 -0.80 11.83
C THR A 349 0.16 0.71 11.65
N PRO A 350 -0.26 1.25 10.47
CA PRO A 350 -0.23 2.68 10.20
C PRO A 350 -0.96 3.49 11.28
N HIS A 351 -0.33 4.56 11.75
CA HIS A 351 -0.82 5.44 12.81
C HIS A 351 -0.62 6.91 12.43
N TRP A 352 -1.70 7.68 12.49
CA TRP A 352 -1.71 9.12 12.22
C TRP A 352 -1.67 9.91 13.55
N HIS A 353 -0.49 10.37 13.96
CA HIS A 353 -0.36 11.18 15.18
C HIS A 353 -1.21 12.44 15.10
N GLY A 354 -1.86 12.81 16.21
CA GLY A 354 -2.63 14.05 16.31
C GLY A 354 -3.95 14.05 15.51
N GLY A 355 -4.34 12.93 14.89
CA GLY A 355 -5.60 12.79 14.17
C GLY A 355 -6.30 11.48 14.49
N THR A 356 -7.54 11.34 14.00
CA THR A 356 -8.24 10.04 13.94
C THR A 356 -8.85 9.86 12.56
N VAL A 357 -8.99 8.61 12.15
CA VAL A 357 -9.62 8.20 10.90
C VAL A 357 -10.90 7.41 11.17
N LEU A 358 -11.73 7.24 10.14
CA LEU A 358 -12.90 6.39 10.16
C LEU A 358 -12.66 5.18 9.25
N GLU A 359 -12.57 3.99 9.86
CA GLU A 359 -12.53 2.70 9.16
C GLU A 359 -13.92 2.04 9.27
N ARG A 360 -14.64 1.92 8.15
CA ARG A 360 -16.02 1.37 8.11
C ARG A 360 -16.97 1.98 9.15
N GLY A 361 -16.79 3.28 9.43
CA GLY A 361 -17.55 4.04 10.43
C GLY A 361 -17.07 3.91 11.88
N ALA A 362 -16.16 2.99 12.20
CA ALA A 362 -15.48 2.96 13.49
C ALA A 362 -14.39 4.04 13.53
N ARG A 363 -14.27 4.77 14.65
CA ARG A 363 -13.19 5.74 14.85
C ARG A 363 -11.96 5.05 15.41
N VAL A 364 -10.84 5.17 14.71
CA VAL A 364 -9.54 4.62 15.09
C VAL A 364 -8.45 5.65 14.79
N ASP A 365 -7.29 5.50 15.41
CA ASP A 365 -6.04 6.21 15.10
C ASP A 365 -5.05 5.31 14.35
N THR A 366 -5.20 3.99 14.49
CA THR A 366 -4.43 2.95 13.81
C THR A 366 -5.30 2.07 12.91
N VAL A 367 -4.72 1.52 11.85
CA VAL A 367 -5.30 0.40 11.07
C VAL A 367 -4.33 -0.77 11.03
N THR A 368 -4.79 -1.99 10.76
CA THR A 368 -3.92 -3.17 10.62
C THR A 368 -3.85 -3.60 9.17
N LEU A 369 -2.64 -3.78 8.65
CA LEU A 369 -2.36 -4.27 7.31
C LEU A 369 -1.46 -5.51 7.39
N LEU A 370 -1.84 -6.58 6.69
CA LEU A 370 -1.02 -7.74 6.37
C LEU A 370 -0.68 -7.72 4.86
N PRO A 371 0.21 -8.58 4.34
CA PRO A 371 0.53 -8.63 2.91
C PRO A 371 -0.72 -8.77 2.04
N ALA A 372 -0.79 -7.97 0.97
CA ALA A 372 -1.92 -7.84 0.05
C ALA A 372 -3.25 -7.35 0.66
N THR A 373 -3.27 -6.89 1.91
CA THR A 373 -4.44 -6.21 2.48
C THR A 373 -4.45 -4.73 2.14
N HIS A 374 -5.66 -4.17 2.16
CA HIS A 374 -5.95 -2.77 1.88
C HIS A 374 -6.96 -2.26 2.93
N SER A 375 -6.76 -1.03 3.39
CA SER A 375 -7.75 -0.27 4.15
C SER A 375 -7.96 1.09 3.49
N THR A 376 -9.23 1.50 3.39
CA THR A 376 -9.61 2.83 2.92
C THR A 376 -10.30 3.55 4.06
N VAL A 377 -9.73 4.68 4.49
CA VAL A 377 -10.19 5.41 5.67
C VAL A 377 -10.34 6.91 5.38
N ASP A 378 -11.37 7.51 5.99
CA ASP A 378 -11.63 8.94 5.87
C ASP A 378 -11.18 9.70 7.12
N MET A 379 -10.54 10.85 6.91
CA MET A 379 -10.07 11.77 7.94
C MET A 379 -10.69 13.15 7.72
N ARG A 380 -10.88 13.88 8.83
CA ARG A 380 -11.05 15.34 8.82
C ARG A 380 -10.06 15.93 9.82
N PRO A 381 -8.96 16.56 9.38
CA PRO A 381 -7.95 17.09 10.30
C PRO A 381 -8.50 18.35 11.00
N ASP A 382 -8.30 18.43 12.31
CA ASP A 382 -8.84 19.46 13.20
C ASP A 382 -7.77 20.16 14.07
N ALA A 383 -6.49 19.94 13.72
CA ALA A 383 -5.34 20.62 14.31
C ALA A 383 -4.31 20.98 13.24
N VAL A 384 -3.87 22.25 13.21
CA VAL A 384 -2.78 22.75 12.35
C VAL A 384 -1.42 22.32 12.91
N GLY A 385 -0.56 21.77 12.05
CA GLY A 385 0.79 21.33 12.43
C GLY A 385 1.40 20.32 11.46
N THR A 386 2.63 19.91 11.72
CA THR A 386 3.25 18.74 11.10
C THR A 386 3.27 17.61 12.12
N PHE A 387 2.77 16.45 11.73
CA PHE A 387 2.54 15.30 12.57
C PHE A 387 3.21 14.05 11.99
N LEU A 388 3.50 13.08 12.86
CA LEU A 388 4.10 11.81 12.47
C LEU A 388 3.04 10.89 11.83
N LEU A 389 3.48 10.13 10.82
CA LEU A 389 2.74 9.00 10.25
C LEU A 389 3.68 7.80 10.22
N HIS A 390 3.44 6.77 11.02
CA HIS A 390 4.37 5.64 11.16
C HIS A 390 3.67 4.30 11.31
N CYS A 391 4.43 3.22 11.18
CA CYS A 391 4.01 1.88 11.56
C CYS A 391 4.23 1.65 13.06
N HIS A 392 3.28 1.08 13.79
CA HIS A 392 3.41 0.81 15.23
C HIS A 392 4.22 -0.46 15.57
N VAL A 393 4.60 -1.27 14.57
CA VAL A 393 5.56 -2.35 14.78
C VAL A 393 6.92 -1.72 15.07
N ASP A 394 7.38 -1.90 16.31
CA ASP A 394 8.57 -1.26 16.88
C ASP A 394 9.79 -1.33 15.96
N HIS A 395 10.13 -2.54 15.47
CA HIS A 395 11.24 -2.72 14.54
C HIS A 395 11.06 -1.92 13.24
N HIS A 396 9.86 -1.85 12.67
CA HIS A 396 9.62 -1.15 11.42
C HIS A 396 9.76 0.36 11.62
N MET A 397 9.24 0.90 12.73
CA MET A 397 9.43 2.30 13.11
C MET A 397 10.91 2.64 13.32
N MET A 398 11.62 1.86 14.13
CA MET A 398 13.04 2.04 14.42
C MET A 398 13.90 2.01 13.16
N MET A 399 13.60 1.10 12.23
CA MET A 399 14.30 0.96 10.95
C MET A 399 13.78 1.92 9.86
N GLY A 400 12.95 2.90 10.23
CA GLY A 400 12.66 4.08 9.42
C GLY A 400 11.30 4.12 8.72
N MET A 401 10.35 3.25 9.06
CA MET A 401 8.99 3.23 8.46
C MET A 401 8.12 4.37 9.02
N VAL A 402 8.52 5.58 8.65
CA VAL A 402 8.03 6.85 9.17
C VAL A 402 7.98 7.88 8.05
N ALA A 403 6.85 8.57 7.98
CA ALA A 403 6.58 9.74 7.15
C ALA A 403 6.10 10.90 8.03
N ASN A 404 6.02 12.09 7.45
CA ASN A 404 5.38 13.25 8.07
C ASN A 404 4.16 13.64 7.24
N TRP A 405 3.12 14.14 7.90
CA TRP A 405 1.97 14.78 7.25
C TRP A 405 1.72 16.17 7.83
N THR A 406 1.33 17.13 7.00
CA THR A 406 1.17 18.53 7.42
C THR A 406 -0.24 19.03 7.16
N VAL A 407 -0.85 19.59 8.20
CA VAL A 407 -2.12 20.32 8.16
C VAL A 407 -1.83 21.80 8.20
N HIS A 408 -2.17 22.50 7.12
CA HIS A 408 -2.08 23.95 7.01
C HIS A 408 -3.37 24.61 7.54
N GLY A 409 -3.24 25.75 8.20
CA GLY A 409 -4.40 26.55 8.61
C GLY A 409 -5.04 27.26 7.42
N CYS A 410 -6.37 27.39 7.42
CA CYS A 410 -7.15 28.00 6.35
C CYS A 410 -7.08 29.55 6.28
N GLY A 411 -6.14 30.18 6.99
CA GLY A 411 -5.90 31.62 6.98
C GLY A 411 -6.62 32.37 8.11
N ALA A 412 -7.05 33.60 7.82
CA ALA A 412 -7.67 34.51 8.80
C ALA A 412 -9.21 34.41 8.88
N GLU A 413 -9.84 33.66 7.98
CA GLU A 413 -11.27 33.37 7.99
C GLU A 413 -11.52 31.94 8.46
N PRO A 414 -12.70 31.63 9.05
CA PRO A 414 -13.07 30.25 9.37
C PRO A 414 -13.05 29.40 8.11
N CYS A 415 -12.55 28.17 8.20
CA CYS A 415 -12.42 27.29 7.03
C CYS A 415 -13.79 27.09 6.37
N ALA A 416 -13.95 27.67 5.18
CA ALA A 416 -15.20 27.57 4.42
C ALA A 416 -15.47 26.10 4.05
N PRO A 417 -16.74 25.67 3.96
CA PRO A 417 -17.07 24.34 3.48
C PRO A 417 -16.48 24.15 2.08
N SER A 418 -15.61 23.17 1.95
CA SER A 418 -14.88 22.86 0.71
C SER A 418 -15.81 22.38 -0.40
N GLU A 419 -15.34 22.38 -1.66
CA GLU A 419 -16.17 21.93 -2.79
C GLU A 419 -16.67 20.50 -2.62
N GLY A 420 -15.84 19.60 -2.08
CA GLY A 420 -16.27 18.25 -1.77
C GLY A 420 -17.28 18.20 -0.62
N GLN A 421 -17.29 19.17 0.31
CA GLN A 421 -18.30 19.23 1.38
C GLN A 421 -19.65 19.57 0.78
N LEU A 422 -19.67 20.59 -0.07
CA LEU A 422 -20.86 21.01 -0.81
C LEU A 422 -21.32 19.91 -1.79
N ALA A 423 -20.40 19.16 -2.40
CA ALA A 423 -20.73 18.01 -3.23
C ALA A 423 -21.31 16.85 -2.40
N PHE A 424 -20.71 16.50 -1.27
CA PHE A 424 -21.24 15.49 -0.34
C PHE A 424 -22.64 15.88 0.17
N GLU A 425 -22.83 17.11 0.62
CA GLU A 425 -24.12 17.61 1.10
C GLU A 425 -25.19 17.58 -0.01
N ARG A 426 -24.83 17.93 -1.25
CA ARG A 426 -25.72 17.80 -2.42
C ARG A 426 -26.04 16.34 -2.74
N LEU A 427 -25.04 15.46 -2.78
CA LEU A 427 -25.20 14.02 -3.05
C LEU A 427 -26.00 13.32 -1.96
N ALA A 428 -25.84 13.71 -0.70
CA ALA A 428 -26.65 13.23 0.42
C ALA A 428 -28.10 13.74 0.34
N ALA A 429 -28.33 14.95 -0.17
CA ALA A 429 -29.66 15.51 -0.38
C ALA A 429 -30.38 14.96 -1.63
N THR A 430 -29.66 14.45 -2.64
CA THR A 430 -30.23 13.89 -3.89
C THR A 430 -30.13 12.37 -4.01
N GLY A 431 -29.37 11.71 -3.14
CA GLY A 431 -29.26 10.25 -3.11
C GLY A 431 -30.61 9.58 -2.88
N PRO A 432 -30.81 8.35 -3.36
CA PRO A 432 -32.01 7.61 -3.06
C PRO A 432 -32.12 7.49 -1.54
N ALA A 433 -33.20 8.02 -0.97
CA ALA A 433 -33.49 7.82 0.44
C ALA A 433 -33.45 6.32 0.71
N VAL A 434 -32.50 5.87 1.53
CA VAL A 434 -32.52 4.50 2.05
C VAL A 434 -33.77 4.44 2.92
N ALA A 435 -34.84 3.93 2.32
CA ALA A 435 -36.05 3.60 3.04
C ALA A 435 -35.64 2.53 4.07
N LEU A 436 -35.42 2.97 5.31
CA LEU A 436 -35.39 2.07 6.45
C LEU A 436 -36.65 1.20 6.31
N PRO A 437 -36.52 -0.14 6.30
CA PRO A 437 -37.67 -1.00 6.06
C PRO A 437 -38.75 -0.66 7.08
N ASP A 438 -39.96 -0.39 6.59
CA ASP A 438 -41.09 0.05 7.39
C ASP A 438 -41.35 -0.95 8.53
N GLN A 439 -40.97 -0.55 9.75
CA GLN A 439 -41.09 -1.41 10.92
C GLN A 439 -42.54 -1.58 11.41
N SER A 440 -43.53 -0.97 10.76
CA SER A 440 -44.95 -1.23 11.04
C SER A 440 -45.43 -2.64 10.61
N GLY A 441 -44.60 -3.39 9.87
CA GLY A 441 -44.94 -4.71 9.34
C GLY A 441 -44.58 -5.94 10.20
N VAL A 442 -43.81 -5.81 11.29
CA VAL A 442 -43.39 -7.00 12.09
C VAL A 442 -44.49 -7.37 13.08
N ALA A 443 -45.28 -8.39 12.73
CA ALA A 443 -46.29 -8.97 13.60
C ALA A 443 -45.64 -9.69 14.79
N TRP A 444 -45.53 -9.00 15.93
CA TRP A 444 -45.11 -9.58 17.21
C TRP A 444 -46.15 -10.55 17.78
N ARG A 445 -46.19 -11.75 17.21
CA ARG A 445 -46.79 -12.96 17.79
C ARG A 445 -45.80 -14.10 17.56
N GLU A 446 -45.39 -14.74 18.66
CA GLU A 446 -44.70 -16.05 18.83
C GLU A 446 -43.69 -16.03 20.00
N LEU A 447 -43.35 -14.87 20.59
CA LEU A 447 -42.55 -14.79 21.83
C LEU A 447 -43.33 -14.12 22.97
N GLY A 448 -43.93 -14.95 23.82
CA GLY A 448 -44.81 -14.51 24.91
C GLY A 448 -44.08 -13.88 26.10
N ILE A 449 -43.70 -12.61 25.98
CA ILE A 449 -43.12 -11.81 27.06
C ILE A 449 -44.09 -10.67 27.43
N GLY A 450 -44.39 -10.52 28.72
CA GLY A 450 -45.43 -9.61 29.22
C GLY A 450 -45.13 -8.12 29.02
N ALA A 451 -46.22 -7.33 28.94
CA ALA A 451 -46.21 -5.91 28.54
C ALA A 451 -45.58 -4.91 29.54
N GLY A 452 -44.63 -5.32 30.37
CA GLY A 452 -43.97 -4.46 31.37
C GLY A 452 -42.75 -3.70 30.85
N ALA A 453 -42.03 -4.21 29.83
CA ALA A 453 -40.73 -3.66 29.42
C ALA A 453 -40.80 -2.51 28.39
N ALA A 454 -41.91 -2.39 27.64
CA ALA A 454 -42.01 -1.45 26.51
C ALA A 454 -42.07 0.03 26.91
N LEU A 455 -42.41 0.35 28.17
CA LEU A 455 -42.64 1.75 28.59
C LEU A 455 -41.35 2.52 28.93
N VAL A 456 -40.25 1.83 29.22
CA VAL A 456 -39.00 2.46 29.67
C VAL A 456 -38.21 3.08 28.51
N VAL A 457 -38.22 2.45 27.34
CA VAL A 457 -37.46 2.90 26.16
C VAL A 457 -38.05 4.18 25.55
N ALA A 458 -39.38 4.33 25.56
CA ALA A 458 -40.06 5.49 24.99
C ALA A 458 -39.86 6.79 25.81
N ALA A 459 -39.65 6.68 27.13
CA ALA A 459 -39.51 7.84 28.01
C ALA A 459 -38.14 8.54 27.89
N ALA A 460 -37.08 7.78 27.59
CA ALA A 460 -35.71 8.32 27.48
C ALA A 460 -35.51 9.16 26.21
N GLY A 461 -36.16 8.80 25.09
CA GLY A 461 -35.96 9.47 23.79
C GLY A 461 -36.56 10.88 23.66
N VAL A 462 -37.47 11.28 24.55
CA VAL A 462 -38.24 12.54 24.42
C VAL A 462 -37.63 13.70 25.21
N LEU A 463 -36.78 13.45 26.21
CA LEU A 463 -36.31 14.50 27.12
C LEU A 463 -35.13 15.35 26.62
N VAL A 464 -34.48 15.00 25.50
CA VAL A 464 -33.24 15.65 25.03
C VAL A 464 -33.50 16.87 24.11
N ALA A 465 -34.73 17.04 23.60
CA ALA A 465 -35.01 17.97 22.50
C ALA A 465 -35.51 19.38 22.89
N ALA A 466 -35.63 19.74 24.18
CA ALA A 466 -36.35 20.97 24.57
C ALA A 466 -35.79 21.72 25.79
N ARG A 467 -34.75 22.56 25.58
CA ARG A 467 -34.60 23.91 26.19
C ARG A 467 -33.34 24.64 25.72
N CYS A 468 -33.47 25.47 24.69
CA CYS A 468 -32.54 26.56 24.38
C CYS A 468 -33.25 27.67 23.58
N SER A 469 -33.95 28.56 24.26
CA SER A 469 -34.45 29.84 23.71
C SER A 469 -34.81 30.81 24.84
N GLU A 470 -34.70 32.12 24.57
CA GLU A 470 -35.07 33.29 25.43
C GLU A 470 -34.28 33.44 26.75
N ARG A 471 -33.38 34.42 26.97
CA ARG A 471 -33.42 35.88 26.66
C ARG A 471 -32.03 36.53 26.78
N ALA A 472 -31.89 37.75 26.25
CA ALA A 472 -30.68 38.57 26.30
C ALA A 472 -30.70 39.60 27.46
N ASP A 473 -29.53 39.90 28.04
CA ASP A 473 -28.90 41.24 28.04
C ASP A 473 -27.42 41.13 28.54
N PRO A 474 -26.56 42.17 28.48
CA PRO A 474 -25.12 41.98 28.37
C PRO A 474 -24.33 42.36 29.64
N LEU A 475 -23.16 41.75 29.83
CA LEU A 475 -21.90 42.42 30.21
C LEU A 475 -20.74 41.41 30.36
N ARG A 476 -19.57 41.80 29.85
CA ARG A 476 -18.22 41.29 30.15
C ARG A 476 -17.90 39.80 29.93
N ARG A 477 -17.28 39.56 28.78
CA ARG A 477 -16.27 38.52 28.48
C ARG A 477 -15.47 38.01 29.70
N ARG A 478 -15.52 36.70 29.93
CA ARG A 478 -14.37 35.76 29.96
C ARG A 478 -14.94 34.36 29.73
N ARG A 479 -14.45 33.60 28.72
CA ARG A 479 -14.94 32.25 28.46
C ARG A 479 -14.35 31.29 29.49
N GLY A 480 -15.21 30.68 30.28
CA GLY A 480 -14.90 29.63 31.23
C GLY A 480 -16.18 29.07 31.82
N CYS A 481 -16.69 27.98 31.23
CA CYS A 481 -17.61 27.04 31.85
C CYS A 481 -17.02 25.66 31.55
N CYS A 482 -16.54 24.89 32.52
CA CYS A 482 -17.32 24.23 33.58
C CYS A 482 -18.33 23.26 32.99
N VAL A 483 -17.83 22.06 32.71
CA VAL A 483 -18.62 20.83 32.63
C VAL A 483 -19.04 20.44 34.04
N THR A 484 -20.32 20.11 34.21
CA THR A 484 -20.86 19.31 35.31
C THR A 484 -21.83 18.31 34.69
N GLY A 485 -21.80 17.01 34.95
CA GLY A 485 -20.88 16.26 35.80
C GLY A 485 -21.54 14.94 36.17
N TYR A 486 -21.07 13.84 35.58
CA TYR A 486 -21.39 12.49 36.04
C TYR A 486 -20.09 11.85 36.50
N ALA A 487 -19.94 11.72 37.82
CA ALA A 487 -18.80 11.05 38.42
C ALA A 487 -19.06 9.54 38.44
N ALA A 488 -18.47 8.81 37.49
CA ALA A 488 -18.14 7.41 37.68
C ALA A 488 -16.69 7.37 38.21
N LEU A 489 -16.50 6.80 39.39
CA LEU A 489 -15.20 6.77 40.07
C LEU A 489 -14.22 5.87 39.33
N SER A 490 -13.06 6.41 39.00
CA SER A 490 -11.93 5.66 38.44
C SER A 490 -11.25 4.81 39.51
N GLN A 491 -11.48 3.50 39.51
CA GLN A 491 -10.65 2.50 40.18
C GLN A 491 -9.92 1.66 39.13
N SER A 492 -8.92 2.24 38.46
CA SER A 492 -7.99 1.48 37.58
C SER A 492 -6.58 2.06 37.49
N THR A 493 -6.34 3.28 37.97
CA THR A 493 -5.02 3.96 37.88
C THR A 493 -4.19 3.90 39.16
N ALA A 494 -4.68 3.25 40.23
CA ALA A 494 -3.94 3.02 41.48
C ALA A 494 -3.54 1.54 41.69
N ALA A 495 -4.02 0.63 40.82
CA ALA A 495 -3.63 -0.78 40.84
C ALA A 495 -2.32 -1.00 40.06
N ALA A 496 -2.18 -0.39 38.87
CA ALA A 496 -0.99 -0.51 38.02
C ALA A 496 0.30 -0.02 38.71
N GLU A 497 0.25 1.12 39.42
CA GLU A 497 1.42 1.66 40.15
C GLU A 497 1.77 0.85 41.43
N ALA A 498 0.90 -0.07 41.88
CA ALA A 498 1.19 -0.97 42.98
C ALA A 498 1.77 -2.32 42.51
N GLU A 499 1.35 -2.78 41.33
CA GLU A 499 1.82 -4.02 40.69
C GLU A 499 3.28 -3.86 40.20
N GLU A 500 3.63 -2.70 39.62
CA GLU A 500 4.99 -2.36 39.18
C GLU A 500 6.01 -2.35 40.36
N VAL A 501 5.57 -2.02 41.57
CA VAL A 501 6.40 -2.04 42.80
C VAL A 501 6.51 -3.45 43.41
N ALA A 502 5.55 -4.34 43.12
CA ALA A 502 5.58 -5.74 43.56
C ALA A 502 6.46 -6.59 42.64
N GLU A 503 6.32 -6.48 41.31
CA GLU A 503 7.17 -7.19 40.34
C GLU A 503 8.64 -6.73 40.45
N GLY A 504 8.87 -5.44 40.69
CA GLY A 504 10.21 -4.90 40.98
C GLY A 504 10.88 -5.45 42.24
N LYS A 505 10.13 -6.08 43.16
CA LYS A 505 10.67 -6.79 44.33
C LYS A 505 10.76 -8.30 44.15
N ALA A 506 9.91 -8.89 43.31
CA ALA A 506 10.00 -10.32 42.96
C ALA A 506 11.32 -10.65 42.23
N GLN A 507 11.84 -9.73 41.41
CA GLN A 507 13.16 -9.88 40.77
C GLN A 507 14.37 -9.78 41.74
N ALA A 508 14.16 -9.46 43.02
CA ALA A 508 15.22 -9.29 44.02
C ALA A 508 15.41 -10.48 45.00
N GLY A 509 14.65 -11.58 44.85
CA GLY A 509 14.94 -12.84 45.53
C GLY A 509 14.69 -12.87 47.06
N LEU A 510 13.85 -11.98 47.59
CA LEU A 510 13.37 -12.04 48.97
C LEU A 510 11.99 -12.71 48.99
N GLY A 511 11.91 -13.93 49.53
CA GLY A 511 10.75 -14.81 49.34
C GLY A 511 9.59 -14.64 50.32
N GLY A 512 8.43 -15.15 49.92
CA GLY A 512 7.35 -15.54 50.83
C GLY A 512 6.09 -14.67 50.78
N ALA A 513 5.21 -14.92 49.80
CA ALA A 513 3.80 -14.58 49.89
C ALA A 513 2.99 -15.73 49.25
N GLU A 514 2.19 -16.43 50.06
CA GLU A 514 1.13 -17.32 49.56
C GLU A 514 -0.12 -16.48 49.29
N VAL A 515 -0.82 -16.80 48.20
CA VAL A 515 -2.14 -16.26 47.87
C VAL A 515 -3.13 -17.40 48.03
N ASP A 516 -4.08 -17.24 48.94
CA ASP A 516 -5.23 -18.14 49.08
C ASP A 516 -6.39 -17.52 48.28
N GLU A 517 -6.98 -18.29 47.36
CA GLU A 517 -8.13 -17.87 46.56
C GLU A 517 -9.43 -18.35 47.22
N ASP A 518 -10.30 -17.41 47.61
CA ASP A 518 -11.69 -17.71 47.99
C ASP A 518 -12.64 -16.74 47.28
N GLU A 519 -13.81 -17.24 46.86
CA GLU A 519 -14.80 -16.51 46.06
C GLU A 519 -15.65 -15.53 46.89
N GLU A 520 -16.01 -14.40 46.26
CA GLU A 520 -16.88 -13.31 46.72
C GLU A 520 -16.28 -12.32 47.78
N ASP A 521 -16.45 -11.03 47.50
CA ASP A 521 -16.10 -9.84 48.32
C ASP A 521 -14.62 -9.50 48.61
N GLY A 522 -13.98 -8.78 47.68
CA GLY A 522 -13.14 -7.59 47.96
C GLY A 522 -11.76 -7.77 48.63
N ILE A 523 -10.69 -7.45 47.90
CA ILE A 523 -9.30 -7.50 48.40
C ILE A 523 -9.07 -6.53 49.59
N HIS A 524 -8.65 -7.09 50.72
CA HIS A 524 -8.13 -6.35 51.88
C HIS A 524 -6.63 -6.62 52.10
N ILE A 525 -5.78 -5.61 51.87
CA ILE A 525 -4.33 -5.68 52.19
C ILE A 525 -4.08 -5.04 53.55
N VAL A 526 -3.48 -5.78 54.48
CA VAL A 526 -2.96 -5.25 55.75
C VAL A 526 -1.44 -5.16 55.67
N LEU A 527 -0.89 -3.95 55.72
CA LEU A 527 0.55 -3.73 55.79
C LEU A 527 0.99 -3.54 57.26
N THR A 528 2.07 -4.22 57.65
CA THR A 528 2.79 -4.00 58.92
C THR A 528 4.14 -3.33 58.65
N ASP A 529 4.56 -2.42 59.51
CA ASP A 529 5.62 -1.42 59.24
C ASP A 529 6.83 -1.55 60.19
N GLU A 530 7.99 -2.02 59.66
CA GLU A 530 9.39 -1.86 60.13
C GLU A 530 10.34 -2.21 58.94
N GLY A 531 11.61 -1.77 58.83
CA GLY A 531 12.36 -0.81 59.65
C GLY A 531 13.85 -0.64 59.26
N ALA A 532 14.16 0.37 58.42
CA ALA A 532 15.46 1.06 58.26
C ALA A 532 16.74 0.41 57.63
N ALA A 533 17.42 1.25 56.82
CA ALA A 533 18.88 1.46 56.68
C ALA A 533 19.83 0.46 55.95
N GLY A 534 20.79 1.03 55.19
CA GLY A 534 22.08 0.39 54.85
C GLY A 534 22.60 0.66 53.43
N ALA A 535 23.84 1.13 53.28
CA ALA A 535 24.52 1.32 51.99
C ALA A 535 25.87 0.60 51.97
N ALA A 536 26.25 0.00 50.83
CA ALA A 536 27.64 -0.32 50.46
C ALA A 536 27.75 -0.75 48.98
N ALA A 537 28.91 -0.55 48.37
CA ALA A 537 29.26 -1.02 47.02
C ALA A 537 30.14 -2.28 47.08
N LEU A 538 30.25 -3.01 45.96
CA LEU A 538 31.44 -3.84 45.66
C LEU A 538 31.60 -4.10 44.14
N GLU A 539 32.84 -4.10 43.66
CA GLU A 539 33.27 -4.60 42.34
C GLU A 539 33.81 -6.06 42.44
N LEU A 540 34.31 -6.59 41.31
CA LEU A 540 35.00 -7.87 41.07
C LEU A 540 34.02 -9.05 40.83
N GLY A 541 34.19 -9.94 39.83
CA GLY A 541 35.20 -10.08 38.77
C GLY A 541 35.57 -11.56 38.56
N GLY A 542 35.74 -12.04 37.31
CA GLY A 542 36.29 -13.38 37.02
C GLY A 542 35.70 -14.11 35.80
N ASP A 543 36.56 -14.76 35.01
CA ASP A 543 36.25 -15.59 33.83
C ASP A 543 35.78 -17.01 34.19
N GLU A 544 35.03 -17.68 33.29
CA GLU A 544 35.35 -19.05 32.81
C GLU A 544 34.52 -19.48 31.57
N GLU A 545 34.99 -20.51 30.85
CA GLU A 545 34.49 -20.95 29.53
C GLU A 545 33.46 -22.11 29.56
N VAL A 546 32.38 -22.03 28.74
CA VAL A 546 31.86 -23.12 27.84
C VAL A 546 31.22 -24.38 28.54
N PRO A 547 30.30 -25.20 27.95
CA PRO A 547 29.83 -25.32 26.56
C PRO A 547 28.30 -25.33 26.28
N ARG A 548 28.01 -25.27 24.98
CA ARG A 548 26.83 -25.76 24.24
C ARG A 548 25.99 -26.87 24.92
N LEU A 549 24.67 -26.70 24.88
CA LEU A 549 23.72 -27.82 24.77
C LEU A 549 22.73 -27.62 23.62
N LEU A 550 22.45 -28.71 22.90
CA LEU A 550 21.44 -28.81 21.84
C LEU A 550 20.20 -29.50 22.42
N HIS A 551 19.03 -28.88 22.28
CA HIS A 551 17.69 -29.52 22.23
C HIS A 551 16.75 -28.47 21.61
N GLN A 552 16.17 -28.64 20.41
CA GLN A 552 15.08 -29.58 20.08
C GLN A 552 13.99 -29.63 21.13
N LEU A 553 12.85 -28.99 20.86
CA LEU A 553 11.47 -29.44 21.13
C LEU A 553 10.49 -28.57 20.26
N PRO A 554 9.20 -28.94 20.08
CA PRO A 554 8.46 -28.68 18.84
C PRO A 554 7.38 -27.58 18.92
N THR A 555 6.77 -27.29 17.76
CA THR A 555 5.43 -26.68 17.61
C THR A 555 4.36 -27.48 18.38
N PRO A 556 3.27 -26.83 18.84
CA PRO A 556 2.23 -26.29 17.96
C PRO A 556 2.47 -24.86 17.46
#